data_AF-A0A7R9VDC7-F1
#
_entry.id   AF-A0A7R9VDC7-F1
#
_cell.length_a   1.000
_cell.length_b   1.000
_cell.length_c   1.000
_cell.angle_alpha   90.00
_cell.angle_beta   90.00
_cell.angle_gamma   90.00
#
_symmetry.space_group_name_H-M   'P 1'
#
loop_
_entity.id
_entity.type
_entity.pdbx_description
1 polymer ?
#
loop_
_entity_poly.entity_id
_entity_poly.type
_entity_poly.pdbx_seq_one_letter_code
_entity_poly.pdbx_strand_id
1 'polypeptide(L)'
;FGCACGLSDVMTGLSIVALGTSLPDTFASRMAALSSDTADAAIGNIMGSNCCNVFLGLGIPWAIAASYYEAKSEPFFSQSGSLGFSLMIYFILAVVAIALLMWRRYGAGGELGAVTRNEQYGYGALLGALWLLFLLL
;
A
#
# COMPACT_ATOMS: atom_id res chain seq x y z
N PHE A 1 2.97 -3.30 -19.23
CA PHE A 1 3.61 -4.24 -18.30
C PHE A 1 2.62 -5.25 -17.72
N GLY A 2 1.39 -4.87 -17.33
CA GLY A 2 0.33 -5.83 -16.93
C GLY A 2 0.04 -6.92 -17.98
N CYS A 3 -0.05 -6.54 -19.26
CA CYS A 3 -0.27 -7.49 -20.37
C CYS A 3 0.86 -8.53 -20.58
N ALA A 4 2.09 -8.26 -20.13
CA ALA A 4 3.22 -9.19 -20.31
C ALA A 4 3.24 -10.30 -19.25
N CYS A 5 2.58 -10.07 -18.11
CA CYS A 5 2.54 -11.00 -16.98
C CYS A 5 1.11 -11.53 -16.70
N GLY A 6 0.12 -11.20 -17.53
CA GLY A 6 -1.28 -11.61 -17.33
C GLY A 6 -1.95 -10.99 -16.10
N LEU A 7 -1.38 -9.91 -15.54
CA LEU A 7 -1.87 -9.22 -14.35
C LEU A 7 -2.91 -8.18 -14.74
N SER A 8 -4.01 -8.10 -13.96
CA SER A 8 -5.01 -7.04 -14.12
C SER A 8 -4.38 -5.66 -13.98
N ASP A 9 -4.81 -4.69 -14.81
CA ASP A 9 -4.35 -3.30 -14.74
C ASP A 9 -4.61 -2.69 -13.35
N VAL A 10 -5.68 -3.12 -12.69
CA VAL A 10 -6.01 -2.74 -11.31
C VAL A 10 -4.94 -3.22 -10.34
N MET A 11 -4.51 -4.48 -10.43
CA MET A 11 -3.47 -5.04 -9.55
C MET A 11 -2.11 -4.42 -9.82
N THR A 12 -1.81 -4.13 -11.08
CA THR A 12 -0.59 -3.41 -11.45
C THR A 12 -0.56 -2.01 -10.80
N GLY A 13 -1.68 -1.29 -10.84
CA GLY A 13 -1.83 0.01 -10.18
C GLY A 13 -1.77 -0.05 -8.66
N LEU A 14 -2.51 -0.98 -8.04
CA LEU A 14 -2.58 -1.10 -6.58
C LEU A 14 -1.26 -1.55 -5.93
N SER A 15 -0.38 -2.20 -6.71
CA SER A 15 0.82 -2.85 -6.17
C SER A 15 2.10 -2.22 -6.68
N ILE A 16 2.32 -2.20 -8.00
CA ILE A 16 3.62 -1.80 -8.58
C ILE A 16 3.76 -0.29 -8.54
N VAL A 17 2.71 0.45 -8.89
CA VAL A 17 2.71 1.91 -8.81
C VAL A 17 2.71 2.37 -7.35
N ALA A 18 1.93 1.70 -6.48
CA ALA A 18 1.91 1.98 -5.04
C ALA A 18 3.27 1.68 -4.37
N LEU A 19 3.97 0.61 -4.76
CA LEU A 19 5.33 0.34 -4.29
C LEU A 19 6.31 1.43 -4.72
N GLY A 20 6.22 1.89 -5.97
CA GLY A 20 7.11 2.92 -6.51
C GLY A 20 7.03 4.25 -5.76
N THR A 21 5.87 4.59 -5.20
CA THR A 21 5.66 5.80 -4.38
C THR A 21 6.03 5.56 -2.92
N SER A 22 5.62 4.42 -2.35
CA SER A 22 5.80 4.14 -0.91
C SER A 22 7.24 3.75 -0.54
N LEU A 23 8.04 3.21 -1.48
CA LEU A 23 9.44 2.81 -1.22
C LEU A 23 10.33 4.04 -0.90
N PRO A 24 10.38 5.10 -1.73
CA PRO A 24 11.07 6.35 -1.38
C PRO A 24 10.60 6.96 -0.06
N ASP A 25 9.29 7.00 0.19
CA ASP A 25 8.71 7.51 1.45
C ASP A 25 9.16 6.71 2.67
N THR A 26 9.26 5.38 2.52
CA THR A 26 9.76 4.49 3.57
C THR A 26 11.23 4.77 3.86
N PHE A 27 12.06 4.95 2.83
CA PHE A 27 13.47 5.30 3.01
C PHE A 27 13.64 6.68 3.66
N ALA A 28 12.87 7.69 3.23
CA ALA A 28 12.89 9.02 3.81
C ALA A 28 12.48 8.99 5.30
N SER A 29 11.40 8.26 5.63
CA SER A 29 10.92 8.11 7.01
C SER A 29 11.91 7.36 7.89
N ARG A 30 12.58 6.33 7.35
CA ARG A 30 13.63 5.60 8.06
C ARG A 30 14.85 6.49 8.33
N MET A 31 15.28 7.26 7.33
CA MET A 31 16.40 8.19 7.49
C MET A 31 16.07 9.29 8.51
N ALA A 32 14.84 9.82 8.50
CA ALA A 32 14.37 10.76 9.50
C ALA A 32 14.41 10.13 10.90
N ALA A 33 13.86 8.93 11.08
CA ALA A 33 13.85 8.22 12.37
C ALA A 33 15.26 7.92 12.92
N LEU A 34 16.24 7.69 12.04
CA LEU A 34 17.64 7.47 12.43
C LEU A 34 18.40 8.76 12.76
N SER A 35 17.90 9.90 12.28
CA SER A 35 18.60 11.20 12.39
C SER A 35 18.04 12.10 13.50
N SER A 36 16.86 11.78 14.05
CA SER A 36 16.23 12.54 15.13
C SER A 36 16.12 11.71 16.41
N ASP A 37 16.40 12.34 17.57
CA ASP A 37 16.23 11.72 18.90
C ASP A 37 14.78 11.34 19.20
N THR A 38 13.80 12.00 18.55
CA THR A 38 12.38 11.69 18.63
C THR A 38 11.82 11.19 17.30
N ALA A 39 10.83 10.29 17.36
CA ALA A 39 10.21 9.71 16.17
C ALA A 39 9.22 10.66 15.45
N ASP A 40 9.07 11.90 15.92
CA ASP A 40 8.06 12.84 15.45
C ASP A 40 8.23 13.19 13.97
N ALA A 41 9.49 13.33 13.52
CA ALA A 41 9.83 13.62 12.13
C ALA A 41 9.41 12.47 11.18
N ALA A 42 9.56 11.22 11.63
CA ALA A 42 9.16 10.06 10.85
C ALA A 42 7.63 9.94 10.75
N ILE A 43 6.90 10.22 11.84
CA ILE A 43 5.43 10.24 11.85
C ILE A 43 4.91 11.34 10.92
N GLY A 44 5.49 12.55 11.00
CA GLY A 44 5.12 13.66 10.13
C GLY A 44 5.31 13.34 8.65
N ASN A 45 6.41 12.66 8.29
CA ASN A 45 6.67 12.25 6.92
C ASN A 45 5.67 11.19 6.43
N ILE A 46 5.41 10.15 7.22
CA ILE A 46 4.46 9.08 6.86
C ILE A 46 3.04 9.65 6.68
N MET A 47 2.61 10.51 7.60
CA MET A 47 1.29 11.14 7.53
C MET A 47 1.18 12.08 6.33
N GLY A 48 2.19 12.93 6.12
CA GLY A 48 2.24 13.88 5.01
C GLY A 48 2.22 13.19 3.64
N SER A 49 3.09 12.20 3.43
CA SER A 49 3.16 11.46 2.17
C SER A 49 1.86 10.71 1.86
N ASN A 50 1.25 10.05 2.86
CA ASN A 50 -0.02 9.35 2.66
C ASN A 50 -1.18 10.31 2.35
N CYS A 51 -1.25 11.46 3.04
CA CYS A 51 -2.24 12.49 2.73
C CYS A 51 -2.06 13.01 1.29
N CYS A 52 -0.84 13.35 0.90
CA CYS A 52 -0.53 13.78 -0.47
C CYS A 52 -0.93 12.72 -1.50
N ASN A 53 -0.64 11.44 -1.27
CA ASN A 53 -1.01 10.37 -2.20
C ASN A 53 -2.53 10.23 -2.37
N VAL A 54 -3.32 10.38 -1.30
CA VAL A 54 -4.78 10.34 -1.40
C VAL A 54 -5.32 11.59 -2.09
N PHE A 55 -4.92 12.78 -1.66
CA PHE A 55 -5.47 14.03 -2.19
C PHE A 55 -5.02 14.30 -3.64
N LEU A 56 -3.73 14.13 -3.93
CA LEU A 56 -3.18 14.38 -5.25
C LEU A 56 -3.38 13.18 -6.18
N GLY A 57 -3.26 11.95 -5.66
CA GLY A 57 -3.36 10.73 -6.46
C GLY A 57 -4.80 10.30 -6.79
N LEU A 58 -5.77 10.55 -5.90
CA LEU A 58 -7.19 10.25 -6.17
C LEU A 58 -8.00 11.52 -6.45
N GLY A 59 -7.78 12.59 -5.68
CA GLY A 59 -8.58 13.81 -5.76
C GLY A 59 -8.39 14.59 -7.06
N ILE A 60 -7.16 14.82 -7.50
CA ILE A 60 -6.89 15.58 -8.73
C ILE A 60 -7.41 14.87 -10.00
N PRO A 61 -7.12 13.58 -10.24
CA PRO A 61 -7.64 12.89 -11.43
C PRO A 61 -9.17 12.86 -11.46
N TRP A 62 -9.82 12.67 -10.31
CA TRP A 62 -11.27 12.70 -10.23
C TRP A 62 -11.83 14.10 -10.53
N ALA A 63 -11.24 15.16 -9.97
CA ALA A 63 -11.67 16.54 -10.24
C ALA A 63 -11.49 16.93 -11.72
N ILE A 64 -10.38 16.53 -12.35
CA ILE A 64 -10.14 16.75 -13.78
C ILE A 64 -11.16 15.98 -14.62
N ALA A 65 -11.42 14.71 -14.29
CA ALA A 65 -12.42 13.93 -15.01
C ALA A 65 -13.82 14.53 -14.87
N ALA A 66 -14.26 14.84 -13.64
CA ALA A 66 -15.57 15.42 -13.38
C ALA A 66 -15.78 16.73 -14.17
N SER A 67 -14.82 17.65 -14.10
CA SER A 67 -14.89 18.93 -14.83
C SER A 67 -14.87 18.76 -16.36
N TYR A 68 -14.14 17.78 -16.88
CA TYR A 68 -14.14 17.47 -18.32
C TYR A 68 -15.48 16.95 -18.82
N TYR A 69 -16.10 16.02 -18.08
CA TYR A 69 -17.41 15.46 -18.46
C TYR A 69 -18.55 16.48 -18.29
N GLU A 70 -18.47 17.33 -17.26
CA GLU A 70 -19.36 18.48 -17.09
C GLU A 70 -19.26 19.45 -18.29
N ALA A 71 -18.04 19.80 -18.72
CA ALA A 71 -17.82 20.66 -19.88
C ALA A 71 -18.37 20.08 -21.19
N LYS A 72 -18.44 18.75 -21.31
CA LYS A 72 -19.05 18.04 -22.45
C LYS A 72 -20.55 17.81 -22.32
N SER A 73 -21.17 18.15 -21.18
CA SER A 73 -22.56 17.81 -20.87
C SER A 73 -22.85 16.30 -20.99
N GLU A 74 -21.84 15.46 -20.78
CA GLU A 74 -21.96 14.01 -20.80
C GLU A 74 -21.97 13.45 -19.37
N PRO A 75 -22.80 12.44 -19.08
CA PRO A 75 -22.78 11.80 -17.77
C PRO A 75 -21.44 11.10 -17.51
N PHE A 76 -20.83 11.38 -16.36
CA PHE A 76 -19.63 10.69 -15.90
C PHE A 76 -19.98 9.27 -15.41
N PHE A 77 -19.67 8.26 -16.21
CA PHE A 77 -19.78 6.85 -15.81
C PHE A 77 -18.40 6.27 -15.49
N SER A 78 -18.13 6.04 -14.21
CA SER A 78 -16.97 5.27 -13.76
C SER A 78 -17.29 3.78 -13.83
N GLN A 79 -16.69 3.05 -14.78
CA GLN A 79 -16.73 1.58 -14.77
C GLN A 79 -15.83 1.08 -13.63
N SER A 80 -16.44 0.73 -12.50
CA SER A 80 -15.73 0.21 -11.32
C SER A 80 -15.13 -1.19 -11.53
N GLY A 81 -15.39 -1.85 -12.67
CA GLY A 81 -14.75 -3.10 -13.09
C GLY A 81 -14.61 -4.14 -11.97
N SER A 82 -13.45 -4.78 -11.89
CA SER A 82 -13.06 -5.69 -10.80
C SER A 82 -12.48 -4.97 -9.57
N LEU A 83 -12.48 -3.63 -9.53
CA LEU A 83 -11.81 -2.84 -8.49
C LEU A 83 -12.33 -3.18 -7.09
N GLY A 84 -13.65 -3.33 -6.93
CA GLY A 84 -14.26 -3.70 -5.66
C GLY A 84 -13.80 -5.07 -5.15
N PHE A 85 -13.68 -6.04 -6.05
CA PHE A 85 -13.20 -7.39 -5.72
C PHE A 85 -11.72 -7.38 -5.31
N SER A 86 -10.87 -6.68 -6.08
CA SER A 86 -9.44 -6.52 -5.78
C SER A 86 -9.22 -5.82 -4.43
N LEU A 87 -9.99 -4.76 -4.14
CA LEU A 87 -9.93 -4.05 -2.86
C LEU A 87 -10.39 -4.95 -1.71
N MET A 88 -11.45 -5.74 -1.89
CA MET A 88 -11.92 -6.68 -0.88
C MET A 88 -10.85 -7.72 -0.52
N ILE A 89 -10.19 -8.33 -1.52
CA ILE A 89 -9.07 -9.26 -1.29
C ILE A 89 -7.92 -8.55 -0.56
N TYR A 90 -7.56 -7.34 -1.01
CA TYR A 90 -6.51 -6.55 -0.36
C TYR A 90 -6.82 -6.31 1.13
N PHE A 91 -8.04 -5.88 1.48
CA PHE A 91 -8.44 -5.67 2.87
C PHE A 91 -8.39 -6.96 3.71
N ILE A 92 -8.87 -8.08 3.16
CA ILE A 92 -8.83 -9.37 3.85
C ILE A 92 -7.38 -9.78 4.13
N LEU A 93 -6.52 -9.73 3.12
CA LEU A 93 -5.10 -10.08 3.27
C LEU A 93 -4.36 -9.12 4.21
N ALA A 94 -4.69 -7.82 4.18
CA ALA A 94 -4.14 -6.83 5.09
C ALA A 94 -4.54 -7.12 6.56
N VAL A 95 -5.81 -7.46 6.81
CA VAL A 95 -6.28 -7.85 8.15
C VAL A 95 -5.56 -9.12 8.61
N VAL A 96 -5.39 -10.12 7.75
CA VAL A 96 -4.65 -11.34 8.07
C VAL A 96 -3.18 -11.03 8.40
N ALA A 97 -2.52 -10.19 7.60
CA ALA A 97 -1.14 -9.77 7.83
C ALA A 97 -0.99 -9.03 9.18
N ILE A 98 -1.89 -8.08 9.48
CA ILE A 98 -1.90 -7.35 10.75
C ILE A 98 -2.19 -8.31 11.91
N ALA A 99 -3.16 -9.21 11.79
CA ALA A 99 -3.47 -10.19 12.82
C ALA A 99 -2.28 -11.11 13.13
N LEU A 100 -1.55 -11.55 12.10
CA LEU A 100 -0.31 -12.32 12.25
C LEU A 100 0.77 -11.51 12.99
N LEU A 101 0.95 -10.24 12.65
CA LEU A 101 1.89 -9.35 13.33
C LEU A 101 1.49 -9.09 14.79
N MET A 102 0.19 -8.90 15.06
CA MET A 102 -0.36 -8.65 16.39
C MET A 102 -0.29 -9.89 17.28
N TRP A 103 -0.66 -11.07 16.76
CA TRP A 103 -0.49 -12.33 17.48
C TRP A 103 0.98 -12.53 17.83
N ARG A 104 1.89 -12.29 16.89
CA ARG A 104 3.32 -12.38 17.18
C ARG A 104 3.75 -11.44 18.31
N ARG A 105 3.30 -10.18 18.26
CA ARG A 105 3.63 -9.18 19.28
C ARG A 105 3.19 -9.63 20.68
N TYR A 106 2.01 -10.22 20.80
CA TYR A 106 1.45 -10.60 22.10
C TYR A 106 1.88 -12.00 22.58
N GLY A 107 2.04 -12.96 21.65
CA GLY A 107 2.29 -14.37 21.97
C GLY A 107 3.77 -14.77 21.96
N ALA A 108 4.61 -14.13 21.15
CA ALA A 108 6.02 -14.50 20.97
C ALA A 108 7.01 -13.43 21.48
N GLY A 109 6.53 -12.29 21.98
CA GLY A 109 7.34 -11.30 22.69
C GLY A 109 8.43 -10.59 21.89
N GLY A 110 8.40 -10.66 20.55
CA GLY A 110 9.38 -9.98 19.69
C GLY A 110 8.90 -8.61 19.19
N GLU A 111 9.81 -7.64 19.11
CA GLU A 111 9.59 -6.41 18.35
C GLU A 111 9.35 -6.72 16.86
N LEU A 112 8.82 -5.75 16.11
CA LEU A 112 8.21 -5.89 14.76
C LEU A 112 9.06 -6.56 13.67
N GLY A 113 10.29 -6.96 13.96
CA GLY A 113 11.03 -7.91 13.15
C GLY A 113 11.71 -8.96 14.02
N ALA A 114 10.98 -9.85 14.70
CA ALA A 114 11.52 -11.05 15.36
C ALA A 114 12.65 -10.88 16.40
N VAL A 115 12.79 -11.86 17.30
CA VAL A 115 13.92 -11.86 18.25
C VAL A 115 15.19 -12.42 17.59
N THR A 116 15.04 -13.39 16.67
CA THR A 116 16.18 -14.00 15.96
C THR A 116 16.22 -13.59 14.48
N ARG A 117 17.42 -13.41 13.94
CA ARG A 117 17.65 -13.02 12.54
C ARG A 117 17.04 -14.01 11.53
N ASN A 118 16.96 -15.30 11.86
CA ASN A 118 16.34 -16.31 11.00
C ASN A 118 14.82 -16.17 10.96
N GLU A 119 14.20 -15.85 12.09
CA GLU A 119 12.77 -15.53 12.14
C GLU A 119 12.45 -14.19 11.47
N GLN A 120 13.38 -13.22 11.39
CA GLN A 120 13.16 -12.00 10.60
C GLN A 120 12.92 -12.33 9.14
N TYR A 121 13.83 -13.09 8.55
CA TYR A 121 13.76 -13.48 7.16
C TYR A 121 12.55 -14.39 6.89
N GLY A 122 12.20 -15.30 7.81
CA GLY A 122 11.02 -16.17 7.66
C GLY A 122 9.70 -15.41 7.58
N TYR A 123 9.48 -14.43 8.46
CA TYR A 123 8.24 -13.65 8.43
C TYR A 123 8.25 -12.59 7.34
N GLY A 124 9.41 -12.02 7.00
CA GLY A 124 9.55 -11.18 5.81
C GLY A 124 9.21 -11.94 4.53
N ALA A 125 9.66 -13.19 4.41
CA ALA A 125 9.30 -14.08 3.30
C ALA A 125 7.80 -14.42 3.28
N LEU A 126 7.18 -14.66 4.44
CA LEU A 126 5.74 -14.90 4.54
C LEU A 126 4.90 -13.69 4.12
N LEU A 127 5.27 -12.49 4.56
CA LEU A 127 4.61 -11.25 4.12
C LEU A 127 4.82 -10.99 2.63
N GLY A 128 6.03 -11.25 2.11
CA GLY A 128 6.31 -11.21 0.68
C GLY A 128 5.47 -12.23 -0.10
N ALA A 129 5.28 -13.44 0.43
CA ALA A 129 4.43 -14.46 -0.17
C ALA A 129 2.94 -14.08 -0.16
N LEU A 130 2.43 -13.47 0.92
CA LEU A 130 1.08 -12.92 0.96
C LEU A 130 0.88 -11.81 -0.07
N TRP A 131 1.89 -10.97 -0.27
CA TRP A 131 1.88 -9.93 -1.31
C TRP A 131 1.92 -10.52 -2.73
N LEU A 132 2.72 -11.56 -2.97
CA LEU A 132 2.70 -12.28 -4.25
C LEU A 132 1.37 -12.99 -4.49
N LEU A 133 0.77 -13.55 -3.45
CA LEU A 133 -0.55 -14.18 -3.52
C LEU A 133 -1.64 -13.15 -3.83
N PHE A 134 -1.56 -11.94 -3.26
CA PHE A 134 -2.41 -10.81 -3.64
C PHE A 134 -2.26 -10.43 -5.11
N LEU A 135 -1.04 -10.42 -5.63
CA LEU A 135 -0.79 -10.13 -7.05
C LEU A 135 -1.37 -11.19 -7.99
N LEU A 136 -1.37 -12.46 -7.58
CA LEU A 136 -1.79 -13.58 -8.41
C LEU A 136 -3.31 -13.83 -8.40
N LEU A 137 -4.04 -13.27 -7.43
CA LEU A 137 -5.50 -13.40 -7.26
C LEU A 137 -6.25 -12.18 -7.81
#